data_AF-A0A7Z9LWB2-F1
#
_entry.id   AF-A0A7Z9LWB2-F1
#
_cell.length_a   1.000
_cell.length_b   1.000
_cell.length_c   1.000
_cell.angle_alpha   90.00
_cell.angle_beta   90.00
_cell.angle_gamma   90.00
#
_symmetry.space_group_name_H-M   'P 1'
#
loop_
_entity.id
_entity.type
_entity.pdbx_description
1 polymer ?
#
loop_
_entity_poly.entity_id
_entity_poly.type
_entity_poly.pdbx_seq_one_letter_code
_entity_poly.pdbx_strand_id
1 'polypeptide(L)' 'MKNKWNSIEEKKYIKKYKNNHIPQDLALRIYTTHLLGREKTLVLHGGGNTSLKTTSKNIFNKKIDIM' A
#
# COMPACT_ATOMS: atom_id res chain seq x y z
N MET A 1 1.33 15.35 16.14
CA MET A 1 0.80 14.35 15.19
C MET A 1 0.40 13.11 15.99
N LYS A 2 -0.77 12.49 15.72
CA LYS A 2 -1.20 11.25 16.40
C LYS A 2 -1.06 10.07 15.44
N ASN A 3 -0.51 8.96 15.89
CA ASN A 3 -0.45 7.73 15.10
C ASN A 3 -1.87 7.13 14.98
N LYS A 4 -2.31 6.86 13.75
CA LYS A 4 -3.62 6.24 13.44
C LYS A 4 -3.50 4.82 12.89
N TRP A 5 -2.31 4.22 12.91
CA TRP A 5 -2.10 2.83 12.49
C TRP A 5 -2.95 1.88 13.33
N ASN A 6 -3.59 0.94 12.66
CA ASN A 6 -4.43 -0.08 13.28
C ASN A 6 -4.14 -1.43 12.64
N SER A 7 -3.50 -2.32 13.40
CA SER A 7 -3.10 -3.65 12.92
C SER A 7 -4.27 -4.57 12.55
N ILE A 8 -5.47 -4.32 13.09
CA ILE A 8 -6.67 -5.07 12.71
C ILE A 8 -7.15 -4.62 11.34
N GLU A 9 -7.20 -3.30 11.08
CA GLU A 9 -7.53 -2.77 9.74
C GLU A 9 -6.48 -3.18 8.70
N GLU A 10 -5.20 -3.06 9.03
CA GLU A 10 -4.09 -3.50 8.18
C GLU A 10 -4.28 -4.96 7.69
N LYS A 11 -4.53 -5.89 8.63
CA LYS A 11 -4.81 -7.29 8.31
C LYS A 11 -6.06 -7.48 7.46
N LYS A 12 -7.10 -6.65 7.65
CA LYS A 12 -8.29 -6.66 6.78
C LYS A 12 -7.95 -6.25 5.36
N TYR A 13 -7.10 -5.24 5.15
CA TYR A 13 -6.63 -4.84 3.82
C TYR A 13 -5.83 -5.95 3.15
N ILE A 14 -4.86 -6.54 3.87
CA ILE A 14 -4.05 -7.66 3.35
C ILE A 14 -4.96 -8.84 2.97
N LYS A 15 -5.91 -9.23 3.83
CA LYS A 15 -6.84 -10.32 3.55
C LYS A 15 -7.74 -10.03 2.35
N LYS A 16 -8.28 -8.80 2.27
CA LYS A 16 -9.15 -8.37 1.16
C LYS A 16 -8.42 -8.51 -0.18
N TYR A 17 -7.22 -7.95 -0.27
CA TYR A 17 -6.46 -7.88 -1.52
C TYR A 17 -5.73 -9.18 -1.88
N LYS A 18 -5.44 -10.05 -0.90
CA LYS A 18 -4.94 -11.40 -1.15
C LYS A 18 -5.89 -12.19 -2.06
N ASN A 19 -7.21 -12.04 -1.90
CA ASN A 19 -8.21 -12.70 -2.76
C ASN A 19 -8.16 -12.23 -4.23
N ASN A 20 -7.54 -11.07 -4.49
CA ASN A 20 -7.33 -10.52 -5.82
C ASN A 20 -5.91 -10.81 -6.37
N HIS A 21 -5.15 -11.73 -5.75
CA HIS A 21 -3.75 -12.02 -6.09
C HIS A 21 -2.81 -10.81 -5.95
N ILE A 22 -3.18 -9.82 -5.13
CA ILE A 22 -2.34 -8.65 -4.87
C ILE A 22 -1.33 -8.98 -3.75
N PRO A 23 -0.03 -8.69 -3.95
CA PRO A 23 1.01 -8.86 -2.94
C PRO A 23 0.74 -8.09 -1.64
N GLN A 24 1.25 -8.62 -0.52
CA GLN A 24 1.02 -8.06 0.81
C GLN A 24 1.53 -6.62 0.96
N ASP A 25 2.71 -6.32 0.40
CA ASP A 25 3.33 -4.99 0.42
C ASP A 25 2.54 -3.96 -0.38
N LEU A 26 1.96 -4.35 -1.52
CA LEU A 26 1.03 -3.49 -2.28
C LEU A 26 -0.29 -3.28 -1.52
N ALA A 27 -0.83 -4.33 -0.90
CA ALA A 27 -2.00 -4.20 -0.03
C ALA A 27 -1.74 -3.26 1.17
N LEU A 28 -0.56 -3.39 1.78
CA LEU A 28 -0.11 -2.51 2.86
C LEU A 28 0.06 -1.07 2.36
N ARG A 29 0.54 -0.90 1.13
CA ARG A 29 0.67 0.44 0.55
C ARG A 29 -0.67 1.12 0.36
N ILE A 30 -1.65 0.41 -0.19
CA ILE A 30 -3.02 0.90 -0.32
C ILE A 30 -3.59 1.28 1.07
N TYR A 31 -3.36 0.47 2.10
CA TYR A 31 -3.76 0.80 3.47
C TYR A 31 -3.15 2.13 3.94
N THR A 32 -1.85 2.32 3.76
CA THR A 32 -1.18 3.57 4.19
C THR A 32 -1.63 4.79 3.38
N THR A 33 -1.87 4.64 2.07
CA THR A 33 -2.44 5.70 1.23
C THR A 33 -3.82 6.13 1.73
N HIS A 34 -4.70 5.17 2.02
CA HIS A 34 -6.02 5.47 2.58
C HIS A 34 -5.93 6.06 3.99
N LEU A 35 -4.99 5.59 4.81
CA LEU A 35 -4.77 6.12 6.15
C LEU A 35 -4.40 7.60 6.12
N LEU A 36 -3.50 7.99 5.21
CA LEU A 36 -3.13 9.40 4.97
C LEU A 36 -4.32 10.20 4.40
N GLY A 37 -5.00 9.64 3.39
CA GLY A 37 -6.13 10.29 2.73
C GLY A 37 -7.35 10.56 3.63
N ARG A 38 -7.47 9.84 4.76
CA ARG A 38 -8.50 10.07 5.79
C ARG A 38 -8.32 11.39 6.55
N GLU A 39 -7.14 12.01 6.49
CA GLU A 39 -6.85 13.28 7.16
C GLU A 39 -6.77 14.43 6.16
N LYS A 40 -7.87 15.20 6.04
CA LYS A 40 -8.01 16.27 5.03
C LYS A 40 -6.88 17.31 5.09
N THR A 41 -6.37 17.62 6.29
CA THR A 41 -5.25 18.56 6.47
C THR A 41 -3.93 18.06 5.88
N LEU A 42 -3.78 16.75 5.67
CA LEU A 42 -2.64 16.13 4.99
C LEU A 42 -2.84 16.02 3.46
N VAL A 43 -4.03 16.35 2.96
CA VAL A 43 -4.38 16.30 1.53
C VAL A 43 -4.59 17.72 1.04
N LEU A 44 -3.51 18.35 0.56
CA LEU A 44 -3.54 19.76 0.19
C LEU A 44 -4.27 20.02 -1.14
N HIS A 45 -3.84 19.37 -2.23
CA HIS A 45 -4.37 19.66 -3.59
C HIS A 45 -4.42 18.41 -4.49
N GLY A 46 -4.59 17.22 -3.91
CA GLY A 46 -4.70 15.96 -4.67
C GLY A 46 -3.38 15.35 -5.18
N GLY A 47 -2.21 15.95 -4.86
CA GLY A 47 -0.90 15.59 -5.42
C GLY A 47 -0.04 14.58 -4.63
N GLY A 48 -0.64 13.70 -3.82
CA GLY A 48 0.12 12.75 -3.01
C GLY A 48 0.46 11.46 -3.76
N ASN A 49 1.55 11.45 -4.54
CA ASN A 49 2.05 10.20 -5.13
C ASN A 49 2.46 9.23 -4.03
N THR A 50 1.88 8.03 -4.02
CA THR A 50 2.31 6.96 -3.11
C THR A 50 3.06 5.88 -3.88
N SER A 51 4.39 5.93 -3.84
CA SER A 51 5.25 4.95 -4.54
C SER A 51 5.49 3.70 -3.69
N LEU A 52 5.63 2.52 -4.30
CA LEU A 52 6.06 1.30 -3.62
C LEU A 52 7.29 0.75 -4.33
N LYS A 53 8.38 0.57 -3.60
CA LYS A 53 9.51 -0.24 -4.06
C LYS A 53 9.24 -1.68 -3.66
N THR A 54 9.33 -2.59 -4.61
CA THR A 54 9.06 -4.01 -4.40
C THR A 54 9.94 -4.87 -5.31
N THR A 55 9.78 -6.18 -5.22
CA THR A 55 10.40 -7.13 -6.14
C THR A 55 9.33 -8.02 -6.75
N SER A 56 9.42 -8.29 -8.05
CA SER A 56 8.53 -9.23 -8.73
C SER A 56 9.29 -10.12 -9.70
N LYS A 57 8.66 -11.21 -10.13
CA LYS A 57 9.19 -12.06 -11.20
C LYS A 57 8.84 -11.44 -12.55
N ASN A 58 9.84 -11.30 -13.41
CA ASN A 58 9.60 -10.96 -14.81
C ASN A 58 9.16 -12.20 -15.62
N ILE A 59 8.95 -12.01 -16.93
CA ILE A 59 8.55 -13.08 -17.87
C ILE A 59 9.56 -14.23 -17.98
N PHE A 60 10.81 -14.05 -17.52
CA PHE A 60 11.86 -15.07 -17.48
C PHE A 60 12.00 -15.71 -16.09
N ASN A 61 11.01 -15.52 -15.21
CA ASN A 61 11.01 -15.95 -13.80
C ASN A 61 12.16 -15.39 -12.96
N LYS A 62 12.88 -14.37 -13.43
CA LYS A 62 13.94 -13.71 -12.65
C LYS A 62 13.31 -12.70 -11.70
N LYS A 63 13.73 -12.73 -10.43
CA LYS A 63 13.36 -11.73 -9.43
C LYS A 63 14.07 -10.42 -9.78
N ILE A 64 13.31 -9.35 -9.98
CA ILE A 64 13.81 -8.01 -10.28
C ILE A 64 13.24 -7.01 -9.30
N ASP A 65 13.97 -5.92 -9.08
CA ASP A 65 13.48 -4.76 -8.33
C ASP A 65 12.55 -3.93 -9.22
N ILE A 66 11.44 -3.49 -8.64
CA ILE A 66 10.49 -2.53 -9.19
C ILE A 66 10.61 -1.27 -8.33
N MET A 67 11.01 -0.16 -8.96
CA MET A 67 11.25 1.13 -8.31
C MET A 67 10.03 2.03 -8.28
#